data_AF-A0A1J5I5F0-F1
#
_entry.id   AF-A0A1J5I5F0-F1
#
_cell.length_a   1.000
_cell.length_b   1.000
_cell.length_c   1.000
_cell.angle_alpha   90.00
_cell.angle_beta   90.00
_cell.angle_gamma   90.00
#
_symmetry.space_group_name_H-M   'P 1'
#
loop_
_entity.id
_entity.type
_entity.pdbx_description
1 polymer ?
#
loop_
_entity_poly.entity_id
_entity_poly.type
_entity_poly.pdbx_seq_one_letter_code
_entity_poly.pdbx_strand_id
1 'polypeptide(L)'
;MTRDQALTNLQLTADAAREDIEQAYQKLVRRYPPEFHPERFRRVDESYRFLTSLPFMVEKLLSPTLEETRLDPDLFAFSPSLPEDCQEQALGEIRKACLNYLLFHEHRP
;
A
#
# COMPACT_ATOMS: atom_id res chain seq x y z
N MET A 1 -18.33 -6.13 -9.02
CA MET A 1 -19.07 -4.91 -8.68
C MET A 1 -18.32 -3.71 -9.23
N THR A 2 -19.00 -2.70 -9.77
CA THR A 2 -18.36 -1.46 -10.25
C THR A 2 -18.34 -0.39 -9.15
N ARG A 3 -17.51 0.65 -9.31
CA ARG A 3 -17.44 1.79 -8.38
C ARG A 3 -18.81 2.46 -8.19
N ASP A 4 -19.49 2.78 -9.28
CA ASP A 4 -20.79 3.46 -9.24
C ASP A 4 -21.85 2.63 -8.53
N GLN A 5 -21.83 1.31 -8.72
CA GLN A 5 -22.70 0.39 -7.99
C GLN A 5 -22.40 0.41 -6.49
N ALA A 6 -21.13 0.38 -6.09
CA ALA A 6 -20.73 0.43 -4.68
C ALA A 6 -21.12 1.76 -4.02
N LEU A 7 -20.92 2.89 -4.69
CA LEU A 7 -21.33 4.21 -4.20
C LEU A 7 -22.86 4.33 -4.10
N THR A 8 -23.59 3.82 -5.09
CA THR A 8 -25.06 3.80 -5.07
C THR A 8 -25.60 2.97 -3.89
N ASN A 9 -24.99 1.81 -3.63
CA ASN A 9 -25.36 0.97 -2.49
C ASN A 9 -25.12 1.66 -1.13
N LEU A 10 -24.09 2.50 -1.04
CA LEU A 10 -23.80 3.33 0.14
C LEU A 10 -24.57 4.66 0.15
N GLN A 11 -25.39 4.95 -0.88
CA GLN A 11 -26.13 6.19 -1.02
C GLN A 11 -25.22 7.43 -1.10
N LEU A 12 -24.09 7.28 -1.79
CA LEU A 12 -23.06 8.31 -1.96
C LEU A 12 -22.96 8.77 -3.41
N THR A 13 -22.46 9.99 -3.59
CA THR A 13 -22.14 10.57 -4.91
C THR A 13 -20.77 10.10 -5.40
N ALA A 14 -20.48 10.31 -6.69
CA ALA A 14 -19.22 9.93 -7.33
C ALA A 14 -17.96 10.52 -6.65
N ASP A 15 -18.12 11.73 -6.09
CA ASP A 15 -17.06 12.54 -5.48
C ASP A 15 -16.93 12.34 -3.96
N ALA A 16 -17.63 11.36 -3.38
CA ALA A 16 -17.58 11.12 -1.94
C ALA A 16 -16.16 10.86 -1.43
N ALA A 17 -15.80 11.53 -0.34
CA ALA A 17 -14.52 11.35 0.33
C ALA A 17 -14.50 10.04 1.13
N ARG A 18 -13.32 9.66 1.62
CA ARG A 18 -13.16 8.43 2.41
C ARG A 18 -13.97 8.50 3.70
N GLU A 19 -13.99 9.66 4.33
CA GLU A 19 -14.73 9.94 5.55
C GLU A 19 -16.24 9.76 5.34
N ASP A 20 -16.75 10.19 4.18
CA ASP A 20 -18.15 10.02 3.80
C ASP A 20 -18.51 8.53 3.64
N ILE A 21 -17.61 7.74 3.06
CA ILE A 21 -17.75 6.28 2.91
C ILE A 21 -17.85 5.60 4.28
N GLU A 22 -16.98 5.96 5.22
CA GLU A 22 -16.99 5.40 6.58
C GLU A 22 -18.25 5.78 7.35
N GLN A 23 -18.68 7.05 7.29
CA GLN A 23 -19.90 7.51 7.94
C GLN A 23 -21.15 6.86 7.35
N ALA A 24 -21.23 6.73 6.03
CA ALA A 24 -22.35 6.07 5.36
C ALA A 24 -22.45 4.59 5.75
N TYR A 25 -21.31 3.88 5.78
CA TYR A 25 -21.28 2.49 6.22
C TYR A 25 -21.78 2.33 7.66
N GLN A 26 -21.26 3.12 8.60
CA GLN A 26 -21.69 3.07 10.01
C GLN A 26 -23.19 3.33 10.16
N LYS A 27 -23.72 4.33 9.43
CA LYS A 27 -25.15 4.65 9.44
C LYS A 27 -26.00 3.52 8.89
N LEU A 28 -25.58 2.90 7.77
CA LEU A 28 -26.33 1.85 7.10
C LEU A 28 -26.29 0.53 7.86
N VAL A 29 -25.17 0.17 8.49
CA VAL A 29 -25.07 -1.03 9.34
C VAL A 29 -25.98 -0.93 10.56
N ARG A 30 -26.04 0.25 11.21
CA ARG A 30 -26.97 0.48 12.33
C ARG A 30 -28.44 0.40 11.90
N ARG A 31 -28.74 0.81 10.67
CA ARG A 31 -30.10 0.78 10.10
C ARG A 31 -30.50 -0.60 9.59
N TYR A 32 -29.55 -1.36 9.07
CA TYR A 32 -29.75 -2.67 8.47
C TYR A 32 -28.82 -3.70 9.12
N PRO A 33 -29.08 -4.06 10.39
CA PRO A 33 -28.30 -5.06 11.08
C PRO A 33 -28.44 -6.45 10.41
N PRO A 34 -27.39 -7.30 10.46
CA PRO A 34 -27.36 -8.59 9.77
C PRO A 34 -28.43 -9.57 10.25
N GLU A 35 -28.88 -9.45 11.48
CA GLU A 35 -29.90 -10.33 12.09
C GLU A 35 -31.29 -10.10 11.48
N PHE A 36 -31.59 -8.86 11.07
CA PHE A 36 -32.91 -8.47 10.57
C PHE A 36 -32.93 -8.23 9.06
N HIS A 37 -31.79 -7.84 8.47
CA HIS A 37 -31.67 -7.47 7.07
C HIS A 37 -30.38 -8.03 6.43
N PRO A 38 -30.20 -9.37 6.40
CA PRO A 38 -28.94 -9.99 5.99
C PRO A 38 -28.53 -9.63 4.56
N GLU A 39 -29.48 -9.61 3.61
CA GLU A 39 -29.17 -9.29 2.22
C GLU A 39 -28.76 -7.82 2.02
N ARG A 40 -29.37 -6.89 2.76
CA ARG A 40 -28.98 -5.48 2.68
C ARG A 40 -27.64 -5.24 3.36
N PHE A 41 -27.43 -5.84 4.53
CA PHE A 41 -26.16 -5.79 5.22
C PHE A 41 -25.03 -6.30 4.31
N ARG A 42 -25.22 -7.46 3.67
CA ARG A 42 -24.23 -8.05 2.77
C ARG A 42 -23.84 -7.09 1.63
N ARG A 43 -24.83 -6.45 0.99
CA ARG A 43 -24.56 -5.49 -0.10
C ARG A 43 -23.80 -4.25 0.39
N VAL A 44 -24.18 -3.72 1.55
CA VAL A 44 -23.51 -2.57 2.16
C VAL A 44 -22.06 -2.92 2.54
N ASP A 45 -21.86 -4.08 3.16
CA ASP A 45 -20.53 -4.56 3.56
C ASP A 45 -19.62 -4.84 2.36
N GLU A 46 -20.13 -5.52 1.34
CA GLU A 46 -19.40 -5.77 0.10
C GLU A 46 -19.01 -4.45 -0.59
N SER A 47 -19.91 -3.46 -0.62
CA SER A 47 -19.67 -2.14 -1.21
C SER A 47 -18.60 -1.36 -0.48
N TYR A 48 -18.64 -1.36 0.86
CA TYR A 48 -17.61 -0.75 1.69
C TYR A 48 -16.25 -1.41 1.44
N ARG A 49 -16.18 -2.74 1.53
CA ARG A 49 -14.92 -3.49 1.35
C ARG A 49 -14.33 -3.31 -0.03
N PHE A 50 -15.15 -3.20 -1.07
CA PHE A 50 -14.69 -2.92 -2.43
C PHE A 50 -14.03 -1.54 -2.52
N LEU A 51 -14.69 -0.49 -2.02
CA LEU A 51 -14.18 0.89 -2.05
C LEU A 51 -12.98 1.12 -1.14
N THR A 52 -12.81 0.31 -0.09
CA THR A 52 -11.64 0.35 0.79
C THR A 52 -10.57 -0.69 0.45
N SER A 53 -10.74 -1.44 -0.65
CA SER A 53 -9.79 -2.48 -1.02
C SER A 53 -8.50 -1.88 -1.60
N LEU A 54 -7.36 -2.51 -1.31
CA LEU A 54 -6.06 -2.11 -1.84
C LEU A 54 -6.05 -2.04 -3.38
N PRO A 55 -6.58 -3.04 -4.13
CA PRO A 55 -6.62 -2.95 -5.60
C PRO A 55 -7.35 -1.70 -6.09
N PHE A 56 -8.47 -1.34 -5.47
CA PHE A 56 -9.22 -0.14 -5.83
C PHE A 56 -8.48 1.15 -5.46
N MET A 57 -7.77 1.18 -4.33
CA MET A 57 -6.92 2.31 -3.96
C MET A 57 -5.78 2.51 -4.98
N VAL A 58 -5.15 1.41 -5.41
CA VAL A 58 -4.09 1.44 -6.44
C VAL A 58 -4.65 1.89 -7.78
N GLU A 59 -5.79 1.36 -8.20
CA GLU A 59 -6.46 1.80 -9.43
C GLU A 59 -6.78 3.30 -9.41
N LYS A 60 -7.26 3.83 -8.27
CA LYS A 60 -7.50 5.26 -8.09
C LYS A 60 -6.21 6.07 -8.22
N LEU A 61 -5.10 5.62 -7.61
CA LEU A 61 -3.80 6.31 -7.69
C LEU A 61 -3.20 6.31 -9.09
N LEU A 62 -3.45 5.26 -9.88
CA LEU A 62 -2.95 5.11 -11.24
C LEU A 62 -3.89 5.74 -12.30
N SER A 63 -5.09 6.16 -11.90
CA SER A 63 -6.05 6.74 -12.82
C SER A 63 -5.56 8.10 -13.34
N PRO A 64 -5.62 8.36 -14.66
CA PRO A 64 -5.14 9.61 -15.26
C PRO A 64 -5.98 10.84 -14.87
N THR A 65 -7.06 10.64 -14.12
CA THR A 65 -8.02 11.66 -13.68
C THR A 65 -7.58 12.39 -12.40
N LEU A 66 -6.49 11.98 -11.75
CA LEU A 66 -5.90 12.76 -10.67
C LEU A 66 -5.21 14.00 -11.26
N GLU A 67 -5.98 15.08 -11.41
CA GLU A 67 -5.43 16.41 -11.59
C GLU A 67 -4.47 16.71 -10.42
N GLU A 68 -3.18 16.85 -10.76
CA GLU A 68 -2.20 17.69 -10.09
C GLU A 68 -2.17 17.66 -8.54
N THR A 69 -2.24 16.49 -7.91
CA THR A 69 -1.52 16.36 -6.64
C THR A 69 -0.08 16.12 -7.02
N ARG A 70 0.74 17.18 -7.08
CA ARG A 70 2.19 17.07 -7.15
C ARG A 70 2.64 16.26 -5.95
N LEU A 71 2.71 14.95 -6.11
CA LEU A 71 3.30 14.06 -5.13
C LEU A 71 4.77 14.49 -5.03
N ASP A 72 5.17 14.88 -3.82
CA ASP A 72 6.55 15.27 -3.57
C ASP A 72 7.45 14.05 -3.82
N PRO A 73 8.37 14.10 -4.80
CA PRO A 73 9.27 12.99 -5.09
C PRO A 73 10.06 12.54 -3.85
N ASP A 74 10.29 13.45 -2.91
CA ASP A 74 11.05 13.16 -1.68
C ASP A 74 10.29 12.22 -0.73
N LEU A 75 8.95 12.12 -0.84
CA LEU A 75 8.17 11.11 -0.10
C LEU A 75 8.45 9.67 -0.57
N PHE A 76 9.01 9.51 -1.76
CA PHE A 76 9.38 8.23 -2.36
C PHE A 76 10.91 8.03 -2.40
N ALA A 77 11.67 8.94 -1.79
CA ALA A 77 13.11 8.78 -1.65
C ALA A 77 13.40 7.74 -0.56
N PHE A 78 13.68 6.52 -0.98
CA PHE A 78 14.25 5.52 -0.10
C PHE A 78 15.70 5.90 0.16
N SER A 79 15.99 6.30 1.41
CA SER A 79 17.36 6.46 1.89
C SER A 79 17.82 5.09 2.39
N PRO A 80 18.56 4.29 1.61
CA PRO A 80 19.09 3.04 2.12
C PRO A 80 20.08 3.37 3.24
N SER A 81 19.64 3.21 4.50
CA SER A 81 20.56 3.18 5.62
C SER A 81 21.27 1.84 5.58
N LEU A 82 22.57 1.84 5.28
CA LEU A 82 23.40 0.66 5.49
C LEU A 82 23.32 0.30 6.99
N PRO A 83 22.98 -0.94 7.35
CA PRO A 83 23.15 -1.40 8.73
C PRO A 83 24.62 -1.23 9.11
N GLU A 84 24.91 -0.60 10.26
CA GLU A 84 26.29 -0.32 10.70
C GLU A 84 27.15 -1.60 10.74
N ASP A 85 26.54 -2.72 11.14
CA ASP A 85 27.16 -4.05 11.17
C ASP A 85 27.64 -4.54 9.80
N CYS A 86 26.99 -4.12 8.70
CA CYS A 86 27.33 -4.57 7.36
C CYS A 86 28.61 -3.91 6.83
N GLN A 87 28.97 -2.71 7.30
CA GLN A 87 30.17 -2.01 6.84
C GLN A 87 31.45 -2.66 7.38
N GLU A 88 31.49 -2.93 8.68
CA GLU A 88 32.66 -3.58 9.31
C GLU A 88 32.86 -4.99 8.79
N GLN A 89 31.78 -5.74 8.57
CA GLN A 89 31.84 -7.08 7.97
C GLN A 89 32.38 -7.02 6.54
N ALA A 90 31.88 -6.13 5.70
CA ALA A 90 32.35 -5.97 4.32
C ALA A 90 33.84 -5.58 4.27
N LEU A 91 34.28 -4.64 5.11
CA LEU A 91 35.70 -4.26 5.21
C LEU A 91 36.57 -5.42 5.71
N GLY A 92 36.06 -6.22 6.66
CA GLY A 92 36.72 -7.42 7.15
C GLY A 92 36.91 -8.47 6.06
N GLU A 93 35.88 -8.71 5.23
CA GLU A 93 35.97 -9.64 4.11
C GLU A 93 36.92 -9.15 3.01
N ILE A 94 36.89 -7.86 2.67
CA ILE A 94 37.84 -7.26 1.72
C ILE A 94 39.28 -7.44 2.21
N ARG A 95 39.56 -7.18 3.49
CA ARG A 95 40.89 -7.38 4.06
C ARG A 95 41.34 -8.84 3.97
N LYS A 96 40.46 -9.79 4.31
CA LYS A 96 40.75 -11.23 4.19
C LYS A 96 41.04 -11.63 2.74
N ALA A 97 40.24 -11.13 1.79
CA ALA A 97 40.42 -11.41 0.37
C ALA A 97 41.75 -10.85 -0.15
N CYS A 98 42.14 -9.62 0.22
CA CYS A 98 43.43 -9.04 -0.15
C CYS A 98 44.61 -9.82 0.46
N LEU A 99 44.52 -10.20 1.74
CA LEU A 99 45.55 -11.02 2.39
C LEU A 99 45.70 -12.39 1.73
N ASN A 100 44.59 -13.07 1.45
CA ASN A 100 44.61 -14.32 0.71
C ASN A 100 45.19 -14.12 -0.68
N TYR A 101 44.79 -13.08 -1.41
CA TYR A 101 45.35 -12.80 -2.73
C TYR A 101 46.87 -12.63 -2.68
N LEU A 102 47.39 -11.84 -1.73
CA LEU A 102 48.84 -11.64 -1.57
C LEU A 102 49.57 -12.94 -1.21
N LEU A 103 49.04 -13.72 -0.27
CA LEU A 103 49.63 -14.99 0.17
C LEU A 103 49.61 -16.09 -0.91
N PHE A 104 48.58 -16.10 -1.76
CA PHE A 104 48.44 -17.10 -2.83
C PHE A 104 49.02 -16.65 -4.18
N HIS A 105 49.34 -15.36 -4.38
CA HIS A 105 50.04 -14.88 -5.57
C HIS A 105 51.57 -14.81 -5.44
N GLU A 106 52.15 -14.79 -4.23
CA GLU A 106 53.61 -14.88 -4.04
C GLU A 106 54.19 -16.29 -4.30
N HIS A 107 53.34 -17.31 -4.49
CA HIS A 107 53.76 -18.70 -4.68
C HIS A 107 53.50 -19.29 -6.08
N ARG A 108 53.30 -18.45 -7.10
CA ARG A 108 53.17 -18.95 -8.48
C ARG A 108 54.49 -18.73 -9.26
N PRO A 109 55.26 -19.79 -9.60
CA PRO A 109 56.37 -19.70 -10.54
C PRO A 109 55.90 -19.43 -11.97
#